data_AF-A0A3B9YP88-F1
#
_entry.id   AF-A0A3B9YP88-F1
#
_cell.length_a   1.000
_cell.length_b   1.000
_cell.length_c   1.000
_cell.angle_alpha   90.00
_cell.angle_beta   90.00
_cell.angle_gamma   90.00
#
_symmetry.space_group_name_H-M   'P 1'
#
loop_
_entity.id
_entity.type
_entity.pdbx_description
1 polymer ?
#
loop_
_entity_poly.entity_id
_entity_poly.type
_entity_poly.pdbx_seq_one_letter_code
_entity_poly.pdbx_strand_id
1 'polypeptide(L)' 'MKPNSVVEIGPIRVANHLPLTLIAGPCALESRDHAFEMAHALKEITSKAGIGLIYKTSFDKANR' A
#
# COMPACT_ATOMS: atom_id res chain seq x y z
N MET A 1 8.06 -4.02 26.77
CA MET A 1 8.81 -4.15 25.50
C MET A 1 8.56 -2.88 24.68
N LYS A 2 9.60 -2.26 24.11
CA LYS A 2 9.48 -1.03 23.32
C LYS A 2 9.17 -1.40 21.86
N PRO A 3 8.17 -0.78 21.20
CA PRO A 3 7.89 -1.04 19.80
C PRO A 3 9.04 -0.55 18.90
N ASN A 4 9.18 -1.18 17.72
CA ASN A 4 10.18 -0.79 16.74
C ASN A 4 9.84 0.59 16.15
N SER A 5 10.83 1.48 16.08
CA SER A 5 10.68 2.81 15.47
C SER A 5 10.84 2.81 13.95
N VAL A 6 11.32 1.69 13.38
CA VAL A 6 11.38 1.41 11.94
C VAL A 6 10.80 0.03 11.71
N VAL A 7 9.91 -0.10 10.74
CA VAL A 7 9.30 -1.39 10.36
C VAL A 7 9.72 -1.74 8.95
N GLU A 8 10.20 -2.96 8.75
CA GLU A 8 10.63 -3.49 7.45
C GLU A 8 9.51 -4.38 6.86
N ILE A 9 9.12 -4.11 5.62
CA ILE A 9 8.06 -4.81 4.89
C ILE A 9 8.62 -5.16 3.51
N GLY A 10 9.21 -6.35 3.38
CA GLY A 10 9.95 -6.73 2.18
C GLY A 10 11.06 -5.70 1.89
N PRO A 11 11.09 -5.07 0.70
CA PRO A 11 12.11 -4.06 0.36
C PRO A 11 11.82 -2.66 0.94
N ILE A 12 10.69 -2.44 1.61
CA ILE A 12 10.26 -1.12 2.09
C ILE A 12 10.59 -0.96 3.58
N ARG A 13 11.10 0.21 3.97
CA ARG A 13 11.31 0.61 5.37
C ARG A 13 10.41 1.79 5.71
N VAL A 14 9.59 1.65 6.74
CA VAL A 14 8.60 2.66 7.16
C VAL A 14 8.99 3.26 8.51
N ALA A 15 9.15 4.58 8.55
CA ALA A 15 9.36 5.36 9.77
C ALA A 15 9.12 6.85 9.54
N ASN A 16 8.86 7.62 10.61
CA ASN A 16 8.54 9.05 10.53
C ASN A 16 9.65 9.95 9.96
N HIS A 17 10.87 9.43 9.85
CA HIS A 17 12.08 10.15 9.39
C HIS A 17 12.60 9.61 8.05
N LEU A 18 11.84 8.73 7.39
CA LEU A 18 12.14 8.17 6.08
C LEU A 18 11.20 8.78 5.02
N PRO A 19 11.51 8.62 3.72
CA PRO A 19 10.59 9.00 2.65
C PRO A 19 9.20 8.38 2.84
N LEU A 20 8.17 9.11 2.40
CA LEU A 20 6.78 8.65 2.48
C LEU A 20 6.62 7.27 1.82
N THR A 21 5.85 6.40 2.48
CA THR A 21 5.31 5.18 1.88
C THR A 21 3.79 5.31 1.84
N LEU A 22 3.20 5.11 0.67
CA LEU A 22 1.76 5.21 0.47
C LEU A 22 1.09 3.84 0.64
N ILE A 23 0.04 3.78 1.46
CA ILE A 23 -0.88 2.64 1.51
C ILE A 23 -2.15 3.04 0.76
N ALA A 24 -2.40 2.42 -0.39
CA ALA A 24 -3.52 2.83 -1.26
C ALA A 24 -4.08 1.67 -2.08
N GLY A 25 -5.35 1.82 -2.46
CA GLY A 25 -6.09 0.89 -3.31
C GLY A 25 -7.60 1.00 -3.06
N PRO A 26 -8.42 0.20 -3.75
CA PRO A 26 -9.87 0.27 -3.63
C PRO A 26 -10.34 -0.17 -2.23
N CYS A 27 -11.54 0.28 -1.86
CA CYS A 27 -12.12 -0.05 -0.56
C CYS A 27 -12.29 -1.58 -0.38
N ALA A 28 -12.82 -2.25 -1.42
CA ALA A 28 -13.05 -3.68 -1.47
C ALA A 28 -12.54 -4.27 -2.80
N LEU A 29 -12.35 -5.59 -2.84
CA LEU A 29 -11.95 -6.31 -4.03
C LEU A 29 -13.18 -6.58 -4.92
N GLU A 30 -13.42 -5.71 -5.90
CA GLU A 30 -14.60 -5.80 -6.79
C GLU A 30 -14.46 -6.89 -7.86
N SER A 31 -13.31 -6.95 -8.52
CA SER A 31 -12.95 -8.01 -9.47
C SER A 31 -11.42 -8.13 -9.53
N ARG A 32 -10.95 -9.24 -10.13
CA ARG A 32 -9.51 -9.43 -10.39
C ARG A 32 -8.97 -8.32 -11.28
N ASP A 33 -9.65 -8.04 -12.39
CA ASP A 33 -9.18 -7.07 -13.38
C ASP A 33 -9.11 -5.66 -12.80
N HIS A 34 -10.15 -5.24 -12.08
CA HIS A 34 -10.18 -3.96 -11.39
C HIS A 34 -9.01 -3.83 -10.39
N ALA A 35 -8.68 -4.91 -9.66
CA ALA A 35 -7.56 -4.89 -8.71
C ALA A 35 -6.21 -4.70 -9.41
N PHE A 36 -6.00 -5.37 -10.54
CA PHE A 36 -4.76 -5.24 -11.31
C PHE A 36 -4.65 -3.87 -11.98
N GLU A 37 -5.74 -3.32 -12.53
CA GLU A 37 -5.78 -1.97 -13.08
C GLU A 37 -5.39 -0.92 -12.02
N MET A 38 -6.01 -1.00 -10.83
CA MET A 38 -5.71 -0.11 -9.72
C MET A 38 -4.26 -0.26 -9.24
N ALA A 39 -3.80 -1.49 -9.02
CA ALA A 39 -2.43 -1.74 -8.58
C ALA A 39 -1.39 -1.20 -9.58
N HIS A 40 -1.64 -1.39 -10.87
CA HIS A 40 -0.77 -0.90 -11.94
C HIS A 40 -0.71 0.63 -11.95
N ALA A 41 -1.86 1.31 -11.94
CA ALA A 41 -1.92 2.77 -11.92
C ALA A 41 -1.22 3.37 -10.69
N LEU A 42 -1.46 2.79 -9.50
CA LEU A 42 -0.81 3.24 -8.27
C LEU A 42 0.71 3.00 -8.30
N LYS A 43 1.16 1.85 -8.83
CA LYS A 43 2.58 1.55 -8.96
C LYS A 43 3.28 2.52 -9.90
N GLU A 44 2.68 2.87 -11.02
CA GLU A 44 3.20 3.87 -11.96
C GLU A 44 3.33 5.25 -11.30
N ILE A 45 2.29 5.72 -10.61
CA ILE A 45 2.28 7.03 -9.94
C ILE A 45 3.36 7.09 -8.86
N THR A 46 3.42 6.08 -7.98
CA THR A 46 4.36 6.05 -6.86
C THR A 46 5.81 5.90 -7.32
N SER A 47 6.05 5.16 -8.40
CA SER A 47 7.38 5.03 -9.00
C SER A 47 7.85 6.36 -9.59
N LYS A 48 6.97 7.11 -10.28
CA LYS A 48 7.28 8.45 -10.79
C LYS A 48 7.55 9.46 -9.66
N ALA A 49 6.84 9.34 -8.55
CA ALA A 49 7.03 10.18 -7.37
C ALA A 49 8.23 9.76 -6.49
N GLY A 50 8.85 8.60 -6.76
CA GLY A 50 9.97 8.08 -5.96
C GLY A 50 9.59 7.65 -4.54
N ILE A 51 8.34 7.25 -4.31
CA ILE A 51 7.83 6.82 -2.99
C ILE A 51 7.48 5.34 -2.95
N GLY A 52 7.47 4.75 -1.75
CA GLY A 52 7.05 3.37 -1.54
C GLY A 52 5.54 3.19 -1.74
N LEU A 53 5.11 2.01 -2.15
CA LEU A 53 3.69 1.63 -2.27
C LEU A 53 3.42 0.29 -1.57
N ILE A 54 2.36 0.28 -0.75
CA ILE A 54 1.69 -0.92 -0.27
C ILE A 54 0.29 -0.89 -0.86
N TYR A 55 0.01 -1.79 -1.80
CA TYR A 55 -1.34 -1.94 -2.35
C TYR A 55 -2.27 -2.51 -1.28
N LYS A 56 -3.42 -1.88 -1.06
CA LYS A 56 -4.42 -2.31 -0.07
C LYS A 56 -5.79 -2.46 -0.72
N THR A 57 -6.44 -3.59 -0.46
CA THR A 57 -7.87 -3.78 -0.70
C THR A 57 -8.45 -4.69 0.37
N SER A 58 -9.74 -4.58 0.67
CA SER A 58 -10.42 -5.51 1.57
C SER A 58 -11.00 -6.68 0.78
N PHE A 59 -10.70 -7.91 1.18
CA PHE A 59 -11.36 -9.11 0.63
C PHE A 59 -12.81 -9.22 1.11
N ASP A 60 -13.05 -8.92 2.38
CA ASP A 60 -14.38 -8.93 2.99
C ASP A 60 -14.62 -7.63 3.78
N LYS A 61 -15.88 -7.23 3.90
CA LYS A 61 -16.32 -6.12 4.75
C LYS A 61 -17.41 -6.61 5.70
N ALA A 62 -16.97 -7.05 6.88
CA ALA A 62 -17.81 -7.64 7.92
C ALA A 62 -18.79 -6.68 8.62
N ASN A 63 -18.80 -5.40 8.26
CA ASN A 63 -19.64 -4.36 8.87
C ASN A 63 -20.78 -3.92 7.93
N ARG A 64 -21.23 -4.80 7.04
CA ARG A 64 -22.33 -4.57 6.12
C ARG A 64 -23.38 -5.67 6.26
#